data_AF-A0A6I7Q6B4-F1
#
_entry.id   AF-A0A6I7Q6B4-F1
#
_cell.length_a   1.000
_cell.length_b   1.000
_cell.length_c   1.000
_cell.angle_alpha   90.00
_cell.angle_beta   90.00
_cell.angle_gamma   90.00
#
_symmetry.space_group_name_H-M   'P 1'
#
loop_
_entity.id
_entity.type
_entity.pdbx_description
1 polymer ?
#
loop_
_entity_poly.entity_id
_entity_poly.type
_entity_poly.pdbx_seq_one_letter_code
_entity_poly.pdbx_strand_id
1 'polypeptide(L)' 'MNEKLYKIWLLIDPAKALTALMAFLIVLGLLIHLVLLGTTDFNWLEDGIPAVDRPAAAVQVVPQR' A
#
# COMPACT_ATOMS: atom_id res chain seq x y z
N MET A 1 -4.44 15.36 -36.54
CA MET A 1 -4.30 14.39 -35.42
C MET A 1 -2.89 14.54 -34.85
N ASN A 2 -2.66 14.38 -33.55
CA ASN A 2 -1.47 14.91 -32.86
C ASN A 2 -0.12 14.27 -33.29
N GLU A 3 0.52 14.85 -34.30
CA GLU A 3 1.73 14.30 -34.94
C GLU A 3 3.01 14.45 -34.11
N LYS A 4 2.98 15.25 -33.04
CA LYS A 4 4.18 15.69 -32.29
C LYS A 4 4.34 15.04 -30.90
N LEU A 5 3.46 14.12 -30.49
CA LEU A 5 3.47 13.54 -29.14
C LEU A 5 4.78 12.82 -28.78
N TYR A 6 5.49 12.25 -29.76
CA TYR A 6 6.79 11.61 -29.53
C TYR A 6 7.87 12.57 -29.02
N LYS A 7 7.72 13.89 -29.23
CA LYS A 7 8.68 14.89 -28.76
C LYS A 7 8.73 15.03 -27.24
N ILE A 8 7.76 14.48 -26.51
CA ILE A 8 7.80 14.45 -25.04
C ILE A 8 9.09 13.78 -24.52
N TRP A 9 9.59 12.78 -25.25
CA TRP A 9 10.83 12.07 -24.92
C TRP A 9 12.11 12.88 -25.16
N LEU A 10 12.02 14.04 -25.82
CA LEU A 10 13.15 14.96 -25.93
C LEU A 10 13.34 15.81 -24.67
N LEU A 11 12.30 15.93 -23.84
CA LEU A 11 12.31 16.70 -22.60
C LEU A 11 12.51 15.81 -21.37
N ILE A 12 12.14 14.54 -21.47
CA ILE A 12 12.15 13.58 -20.36
C ILE A 12 12.97 12.35 -20.78
N ASP A 13 13.98 12.00 -19.98
CA ASP A 13 14.72 10.74 -20.17
C ASP A 13 13.78 9.54 -20.01
N PRO A 14 13.62 8.69 -21.05
CA PRO A 14 12.71 7.57 -21.03
C PRO A 14 12.93 6.59 -19.88
N ALA A 15 14.20 6.35 -19.49
CA ALA A 15 14.50 5.45 -18.38
C ALA A 15 13.95 6.01 -17.06
N LYS A 16 14.12 7.31 -16.83
CA LYS A 16 13.62 8.00 -15.63
C LYS A 16 12.09 8.02 -15.57
N ALA A 17 11.42 8.20 -16.71
CA ALA A 17 9.95 8.12 -16.77
C ALA A 17 9.43 6.73 -16.39
N LEU A 18 10.08 5.67 -16.90
CA LEU A 18 9.77 4.28 -16.55
C LEU A 18 9.99 4.02 -15.05
N THR A 19 11.12 4.46 -14.49
CA THR A 19 11.39 4.32 -13.05
C THR A 19 10.38 5.09 -12.20
N ALA A 20 10.02 6.32 -12.59
CA ALA A 20 9.03 7.12 -11.88
C ALA A 20 7.64 6.47 -11.90
N LEU A 21 7.23 5.93 -13.05
CA LEU A 21 5.98 5.19 -13.19
C LEU A 21 5.97 3.94 -12.30
N MET A 22 7.04 3.15 -12.32
CA MET A 22 7.18 1.96 -11.48
C MET A 22 7.11 2.31 -10.00
N ALA A 23 7.88 3.32 -9.56
CA ALA A 23 7.87 3.77 -8.17
C ALA A 23 6.48 4.27 -7.75
N PHE A 24 5.83 5.07 -8.60
CA PHE A 24 4.48 5.56 -8.36
C PHE A 24 3.47 4.41 -8.22
N LEU A 25 3.50 3.44 -9.12
CA LEU A 25 2.59 2.29 -9.08
C LEU A 25 2.83 1.42 -7.85
N ILE A 26 4.08 1.22 -7.42
CA ILE A 26 4.39 0.48 -6.19
C ILE A 26 3.86 1.22 -4.96
N VAL A 27 4.13 2.52 -4.85
CA VAL A 27 3.65 3.33 -3.73
C VAL A 27 2.13 3.36 -3.69
N LEU A 28 1.48 3.53 -4.84
CA LEU A 28 0.03 3.51 -4.96
C LEU A 28 -0.56 2.14 -4.59
N GLY A 29 0.07 1.07 -5.06
CA GLY A 29 -0.32 -0.30 -4.71
C GLY A 29 -0.23 -0.54 -3.20
N LEU A 30 0.90 -0.22 -2.59
CA LEU A 30 1.08 -0.35 -1.14
C LEU A 30 0.09 0.52 -0.36
N LEU A 31 -0.15 1.76 -0.78
CA LEU A 31 -1.11 2.65 -0.14
C LEU A 31 -2.50 2.02 -0.10
N ILE A 32 -2.98 1.48 -1.23
CA ILE A 32 -4.28 0.80 -1.28
C ILE A 32 -4.32 -0.39 -0.31
N HIS A 33 -3.29 -1.23 -0.29
CA HIS A 33 -3.25 -2.40 0.60
C HIS A 33 -3.23 -1.97 2.08
N LEU A 34 -2.45 -0.95 2.43
CA LEU A 34 -2.36 -0.44 3.80
C LEU A 34 -3.67 0.19 4.26
N VAL A 35 -4.43 0.84 3.35
CA VAL A 35 -5.77 1.34 3.66
C VAL A 35 -6.73 0.17 3.91
N LEU A 36 -6.76 -0.85 3.07
CA LEU A 36 -7.62 -2.02 3.28
C LEU A 36 -7.26 -2.76 4.58
N LEU A 37 -5.98 -3.03 4.81
CA LEU A 37 -5.51 -3.68 6.04
C LEU A 37 -5.69 -2.81 7.29
N GLY A 38 -5.76 -1.49 7.16
CA GLY A 38 -6.01 -0.59 8.29
C GLY A 38 -7.48 -0.49 8.70
N THR A 39 -8.40 -0.92 7.85
CA THR A 39 -9.84 -0.89 8.14
C THR A 39 -10.31 -2.18 8.82
N THR A 40 -11.19 -2.06 9.81
CA THR A 40 -11.66 -3.18 10.64
C THR A 40 -12.29 -4.31 9.82
N ASP A 41 -13.01 -3.97 8.75
CA ASP A 41 -13.79 -4.93 7.96
C ASP A 41 -12.98 -5.61 6.83
N PHE A 42 -11.92 -4.97 6.34
CA PHE A 42 -11.11 -5.49 5.22
C PHE A 42 -9.71 -5.97 5.64
N ASN A 43 -9.41 -5.93 6.94
CA ASN A 43 -8.14 -6.43 7.46
C ASN A 43 -8.13 -7.96 7.57
N TRP A 44 -7.75 -8.60 6.47
CA TRP A 44 -7.66 -10.06 6.40
C TRP A 44 -6.54 -10.68 7.27
N LEU A 45 -5.64 -9.87 7.86
CA LEU A 45 -4.62 -10.38 8.81
C LEU A 45 -5.19 -10.52 10.22
N GLU A 46 -6.24 -9.74 10.54
CA GLU A 46 -6.81 -9.68 11.88
C GLU A 46 -8.21 -10.32 11.99
N ASP A 47 -8.85 -10.62 10.85
CA ASP A 47 -10.18 -11.23 10.73
C ASP A 47 -10.35 -12.61 11.40
N GLY A 48 -9.25 -13.23 11.84
CA GLY A 48 -9.30 -14.44 12.67
C GLY A 48 -9.69 -15.72 11.91
N ILE A 49 -9.53 -15.74 10.58
CA ILE A 49 -9.82 -16.91 9.73
C ILE A 49 -8.53 -17.42 9.05
N PRO A 50 -8.17 -18.72 9.19
CA PRO A 50 -8.71 -19.67 10.16
C PRO A 50 -8.41 -19.20 11.60
N ALA A 51 -9.17 -19.67 12.58
CA ALA A 51 -8.98 -19.30 13.99
C ALA A 51 -7.54 -19.61 14.41
N VAL A 52 -6.69 -18.60 14.42
CA VAL A 52 -5.34 -18.68 14.99
C VAL A 52 -5.52 -18.37 16.46
N ASP A 53 -5.13 -19.31 17.32
CA ASP A 53 -4.97 -19.11 18.76
C ASP A 53 -3.83 -18.09 18.99
N ARG A 54 -4.13 -16.81 18.74
CA ARG A 54 -3.20 -15.72 19.01
C ARG A 54 -3.25 -15.50 20.52
N PRO A 55 -2.14 -15.68 21.27
CA PRO A 55 -2.14 -15.31 22.67
C PRO A 55 -2.45 -13.81 22.72
N ALA A 56 -3.58 -13.45 23.34
CA ALA A 56 -4.03 -12.08 23.46
C ALA A 56 -2.84 -11.23 23.89
N ALA A 57 -2.43 -10.28 23.04
CA ALA A 57 -1.38 -9.33 23.39
C ALA A 57 -1.72 -8.80 24.78
N ALA A 58 -0.83 -9.05 25.74
CA ALA A 58 -1.11 -8.85 27.15
C ALA A 58 -1.55 -7.40 27.37
N VAL A 59 -2.87 -7.18 27.42
CA VAL A 59 -3.46 -5.96 27.93
C VAL A 59 -3.01 -5.94 29.38
N GLN A 60 -1.96 -5.18 29.69
CA GLN A 60 -1.58 -4.90 31.06
C GLN A 60 -2.78 -4.24 31.70
N VAL A 61 -3.52 -5.02 32.48
CA VAL A 61 -4.53 -4.50 33.41
C VAL A 61 -3.73 -3.78 34.49
N VAL A 62 -3.44 -2.49 34.26
CA VAL A 62 -2.88 -1.61 35.29
C VAL A 62 -3.94 -1.54 36.40
N PRO A 63 -3.68 -2.08 37.61
CA PRO A 63 -4.65 -2.03 38.68
C PRO A 63 -4.83 -0.57 39.09
N GLN A 64 -6.00 -0.01 38.81
CA GLN A 64 -6.43 1.29 39.35
C GLN A 64 -6.61 1.09 40.85
N ARG A 65 -5.62 1.51 41.64
CA ARG A 65 -5.71 1.58 43.09
C ARG A 65 -6.53 2.78 43.53
#